data_AF-A0AA43JUN6-F1
#
_entry.id   AF-A0AA43JUN6-F1
#
_cell.length_a   1.000
_cell.length_b   1.000
_cell.length_c   1.000
_cell.angle_alpha   90.00
_cell.angle_beta   90.00
_cell.angle_gamma   90.00
#
_symmetry.space_group_name_H-M   'P 1'
#
loop_
_entity.id
_entity.type
_entity.pdbx_description
1 polymer ?
#
loop_
_entity_poly.entity_id
_entity_poly.type
_entity_poly.pdbx_seq_one_letter_code
_entity_poly.pdbx_strand_id
1 'polypeptide(L)'
;MQRSSLLRPPTWPTAAGALWLAAVACLALFPAPVTDPRPDTLGRLCLICGDRGTSDAILNIWFFVPLGLVMAARGKGWRYSWVIGTLLSTGIETAQLVLPGRYPTLGDVVWNGLGAALGAALFRGVAAHRRRGPAASPRSGRAAAVGVGLSLALAGWLLGPSPTHRAYWGQWTPDLGFMPRYEGRLLEATFGGTPFPRGRFPPHTDGAATLRGPWVLRTVLVKGPPPPSVSPVASIYDADQDEILVLGVDGDDIVLRERTRAKAFRMDHPDLRTPGGLASIPVGDPVTLGVRRDGDDRCISVDEQESCGKGFTPGRTWGLLLYVESLPEWARRVVDAGWLLMLFAPLGLLAPLPRHVLGNAGIAVVTAMSGVMATRMTAPTMVEIGGSLAGLAVGWWARSLFRTNA
;
A
#
# COMPACT_ATOMS: atom_id res chain seq x y z
N MET A 1 -33.24 36.66 32.01
CA MET A 1 -33.11 35.20 31.77
C MET A 1 -33.25 34.94 30.27
N GLN A 2 -32.14 35.00 29.53
CA GLN A 2 -32.10 34.62 28.11
C GLN A 2 -32.06 33.09 28.03
N ARG A 3 -33.08 32.49 27.42
CA ARG A 3 -33.06 31.06 27.06
C ARG A 3 -31.87 30.82 26.14
N SER A 4 -30.90 30.07 26.63
CA SER A 4 -29.88 29.43 25.81
C SER A 4 -30.60 28.66 24.70
N SER A 5 -30.45 29.13 23.47
CA SER A 5 -30.79 28.35 22.30
C SER A 5 -29.93 27.08 22.38
N LEU A 6 -30.55 25.96 22.76
CA LEU A 6 -29.97 24.63 22.67
C LEU A 6 -29.74 24.34 21.19
N LEU A 7 -28.63 24.86 20.66
CA LEU A 7 -28.13 24.55 19.33
C LEU A 7 -27.96 23.03 19.28
N ARG A 8 -28.69 22.39 18.36
CA ARG A 8 -28.59 20.95 18.14
C ARG A 8 -27.12 20.61 17.93
N PRO A 9 -26.60 19.56 18.59
CA PRO A 9 -25.23 19.13 18.35
C PRO A 9 -25.03 18.84 16.85
N PRO A 10 -23.83 19.07 16.31
CA PRO A 10 -23.55 18.79 14.91
C PRO A 10 -23.97 17.35 14.58
N THR A 11 -24.70 17.17 13.48
CA THR A 11 -25.24 15.86 13.07
C THR A 11 -24.21 15.00 12.34
N TRP A 12 -23.14 15.61 11.83
CA TRP A 12 -22.10 14.93 11.06
C TRP A 12 -21.42 13.76 11.81
N PRO A 13 -21.12 13.81 13.13
CA PRO A 13 -20.49 12.68 13.84
C PRO A 13 -21.42 11.46 13.92
N THR A 14 -22.74 11.65 13.81
CA THR A 14 -23.71 10.55 13.79
C THR A 14 -23.74 9.91 12.42
N ALA A 15 -23.88 10.69 11.37
CA ALA A 15 -23.84 10.18 10.00
C ALA A 15 -22.49 9.49 9.70
N ALA A 16 -21.36 10.13 10.03
CA ALA A 16 -20.03 9.58 9.82
C ALA A 16 -19.80 8.30 10.64
N GLY A 17 -20.24 8.28 11.90
CA GLY A 17 -20.13 7.09 12.75
C GLY A 17 -20.96 5.91 12.23
N ALA A 18 -22.18 6.17 11.74
CA ALA A 18 -23.04 5.14 11.17
C ALA A 18 -22.48 4.58 9.86
N LEU A 19 -22.01 5.46 8.95
CA LEU A 19 -21.38 5.06 7.69
C LEU A 19 -20.11 4.24 7.94
N TRP A 20 -19.27 4.68 8.87
CA TRP A 20 -18.07 3.95 9.26
C TRP A 20 -18.41 2.58 9.83
N LEU A 21 -19.37 2.50 10.76
CA LEU A 21 -19.76 1.22 11.36
C LEU A 21 -20.34 0.26 10.32
N ALA A 22 -21.13 0.76 9.37
CA ALA A 22 -21.64 -0.04 8.26
C ALA A 22 -20.51 -0.56 7.35
N ALA A 23 -19.52 0.27 7.05
CA ALA A 23 -18.35 -0.13 6.27
C ALA A 23 -17.51 -1.19 6.99
N VAL A 24 -17.27 -1.02 8.30
CA VAL A 24 -16.55 -2.00 9.14
C VAL A 24 -17.31 -3.32 9.19
N ALA A 25 -18.61 -3.29 9.47
CA ALA A 25 -19.43 -4.49 9.51
C ALA A 25 -19.42 -5.22 8.16
N CYS A 26 -19.56 -4.48 7.06
CA CYS A 26 -19.49 -5.04 5.71
C CYS A 26 -18.14 -5.69 5.42
N LEU A 27 -17.02 -5.03 5.73
CA LEU A 27 -15.69 -5.54 5.40
C LEU A 27 -15.20 -6.65 6.33
N ALA A 28 -15.51 -6.56 7.63
CA ALA A 28 -15.00 -7.48 8.64
C ALA A 28 -15.88 -8.72 8.85
N LEU A 29 -17.19 -8.63 8.57
CA LEU A 29 -18.13 -9.74 8.76
C LEU A 29 -18.48 -10.46 7.46
N PHE A 30 -17.87 -10.08 6.33
CA PHE A 30 -17.99 -10.85 5.10
C PHE A 30 -17.02 -12.04 5.11
N PRO A 31 -17.48 -13.26 4.77
CA PRO A 31 -16.62 -14.43 4.63
C PRO A 31 -15.46 -14.16 3.68
N ALA A 32 -14.29 -14.71 4.00
CA ALA A 32 -13.14 -14.65 3.10
C ALA A 32 -12.94 -15.99 2.39
N PRO A 33 -12.36 -16.02 1.18
CA PRO A 33 -11.95 -17.26 0.54
C PRO A 33 -11.02 -18.06 1.47
N VAL A 34 -11.24 -19.37 1.57
CA VAL A 34 -10.38 -20.26 2.36
C VAL A 34 -9.15 -20.62 1.52
N THR A 35 -8.20 -19.70 1.45
CA THR A 35 -6.93 -19.91 0.73
C THR A 35 -5.76 -20.12 1.68
N ASP A 36 -5.84 -19.56 2.89
CA ASP A 36 -4.73 -19.58 3.84
C ASP A 36 -4.86 -20.71 4.87
N PRO A 37 -3.74 -21.41 5.20
CA PRO A 37 -3.69 -22.35 6.30
C PRO A 37 -4.16 -21.70 7.60
N ARG A 38 -4.89 -22.45 8.44
CA ARG A 38 -5.30 -21.94 9.76
C ARG A 38 -4.06 -21.58 10.58
N PRO A 39 -3.97 -20.36 11.15
CA PRO A 39 -2.86 -20.01 12.04
C PRO A 39 -2.89 -20.89 13.30
N ASP A 40 -1.71 -21.29 13.75
CA ASP A 40 -1.52 -22.01 14.99
C ASP A 40 -1.83 -21.13 16.22
N THR A 41 -1.84 -21.71 17.42
CA THR A 41 -2.22 -20.99 18.65
C THR A 41 -1.28 -19.82 18.95
N LEU A 42 0.02 -19.96 18.63
CA LEU A 42 1.01 -18.89 18.77
C LEU A 42 0.78 -17.76 17.77
N GLY A 43 0.39 -18.07 16.54
CA GLY A 43 0.00 -17.11 15.52
C GLY A 43 -1.17 -16.22 15.93
N ARG A 44 -2.13 -16.75 16.70
CA ARG A 44 -3.29 -15.97 17.22
C ARG A 44 -2.92 -14.92 18.28
N LEU A 45 -1.84 -15.14 19.02
CA LEU A 45 -1.37 -14.24 20.08
C LEU A 45 -0.32 -13.23 19.59
N CYS A 46 0.20 -13.43 18.39
CA CYS A 46 1.23 -12.58 17.84
C CYS A 46 0.63 -11.24 17.34
N LEU A 47 1.39 -10.15 17.48
CA LEU A 47 0.92 -8.79 17.13
C LEU A 47 1.21 -8.40 15.68
N ILE A 48 2.27 -8.94 15.08
CA ILE A 48 2.71 -8.64 13.71
C ILE A 48 3.15 -9.97 13.08
N CYS A 49 2.23 -10.63 12.37
CA CYS A 49 2.38 -12.02 11.94
C CYS A 49 1.93 -12.20 10.50
N GLY A 50 2.33 -13.32 9.89
CA GLY A 50 2.05 -13.58 8.48
C GLY A 50 2.88 -12.69 7.55
N ASP A 51 2.62 -12.86 6.26
CA ASP A 51 3.37 -12.21 5.18
C ASP A 51 3.21 -10.69 5.12
N ARG A 52 2.11 -10.17 5.67
CA ARG A 52 1.71 -8.75 5.63
C ARG A 52 1.43 -8.15 7.00
N GLY A 53 1.92 -8.76 8.08
CA GLY A 53 1.55 -8.38 9.45
C GLY A 53 1.78 -6.91 9.81
N THR A 54 2.79 -6.25 9.23
CA THR A 54 3.03 -4.81 9.47
C THR A 54 2.00 -3.97 8.75
N SER A 55 1.64 -4.36 7.53
CA SER A 55 0.58 -3.70 6.78
C SER A 55 -0.77 -3.84 7.45
N ASP A 56 -1.11 -5.05 7.91
CA ASP A 56 -2.36 -5.33 8.63
C ASP A 56 -2.44 -4.47 9.91
N ALA A 57 -1.36 -4.40 10.68
CA ALA A 57 -1.28 -3.52 11.86
C ALA A 57 -1.53 -2.04 11.53
N ILE A 58 -0.89 -1.51 10.50
CA ILE A 58 -1.06 -0.11 10.07
C ILE A 58 -2.49 0.14 9.56
N LEU A 59 -3.03 -0.78 8.76
CA LEU A 59 -4.38 -0.68 8.22
C LEU A 59 -5.42 -0.68 9.35
N ASN A 60 -5.29 -1.58 10.33
CA ASN A 60 -6.16 -1.65 11.50
C ASN A 60 -6.19 -0.34 12.30
N ILE A 61 -5.02 0.27 12.53
CA ILE A 61 -4.92 1.60 13.14
C ILE A 61 -5.74 2.62 12.33
N TRP A 62 -5.49 2.73 11.02
CA TRP A 62 -6.17 3.71 10.17
C TRP A 62 -7.66 3.43 10.02
N PHE A 63 -8.06 2.17 10.02
CA PHE A 63 -9.45 1.75 9.89
C PHE A 63 -10.27 2.13 11.12
N PHE A 64 -9.65 2.20 12.31
CA PHE A 64 -10.30 2.62 13.56
C PHE A 64 -10.09 4.10 13.95
N VAL A 65 -9.22 4.84 13.28
CA VAL A 65 -9.09 6.31 13.46
C VAL A 65 -10.45 7.04 13.35
N PRO A 66 -11.33 6.75 12.38
CA PRO A 66 -12.64 7.39 12.29
C PRO A 66 -13.50 7.25 13.54
N LEU A 67 -13.49 6.09 14.21
CA LEU A 67 -14.19 5.89 15.49
C LEU A 67 -13.69 6.89 16.54
N GLY A 68 -12.37 7.03 16.67
CA GLY A 68 -11.75 7.98 17.58
C GLY A 68 -12.12 9.43 17.29
N LEU A 69 -12.07 9.83 16.01
CA LEU A 69 -12.48 11.17 15.56
C LEU A 69 -13.93 11.46 15.96
N VAL A 70 -14.82 10.51 15.70
CA VAL A 70 -16.26 10.60 15.97
C VAL A 70 -16.57 10.65 17.47
N MET A 71 -15.86 9.87 18.29
CA MET A 71 -16.00 9.88 19.75
C MET A 71 -15.50 11.19 20.36
N ALA A 72 -14.34 11.68 19.90
CA ALA A 72 -13.79 12.95 20.37
C ALA A 72 -14.65 14.15 19.96
N ALA A 73 -15.27 14.13 18.78
CA ALA A 73 -16.25 15.12 18.37
C ALA A 73 -17.48 15.18 19.29
N ARG A 74 -17.83 14.07 19.95
CA ARG A 74 -18.85 14.00 21.01
C ARG A 74 -18.32 14.31 22.42
N GLY A 75 -17.11 14.87 22.52
CA GLY A 75 -16.49 15.25 23.79
C GLY A 75 -15.81 14.11 24.55
N LYS A 76 -15.74 12.89 23.99
CA LYS A 76 -15.09 11.76 24.67
C LYS A 76 -13.56 11.82 24.56
N GLY A 77 -12.89 11.16 25.50
CA GLY A 77 -11.43 11.11 25.61
C GLY A 77 -10.79 9.97 24.81
N TRP A 78 -9.47 10.03 24.67
CA TRP A 78 -8.70 8.95 24.03
C TRP A 78 -8.84 7.63 24.81
N ARG A 79 -8.86 7.66 26.14
CA ARG A 79 -9.10 6.47 26.99
C ARG A 79 -10.46 5.82 26.70
N TYR A 80 -11.51 6.65 26.62
CA TYR A 80 -12.85 6.16 26.29
C TYR A 80 -12.89 5.57 24.87
N SER A 81 -12.27 6.25 23.91
CA SER A 81 -12.23 5.81 22.52
C SER A 81 -11.43 4.50 22.36
N TRP A 82 -10.33 4.36 23.09
CA TRP A 82 -9.55 3.13 23.19
C TRP A 82 -10.40 1.97 23.71
N VAL A 83 -11.06 2.13 24.87
CA VAL A 83 -11.91 1.08 25.45
C VAL A 83 -13.03 0.68 24.49
N ILE A 84 -13.74 1.63 23.89
CA ILE A 84 -14.81 1.31 22.92
C ILE A 84 -14.27 0.65 21.67
N GLY A 85 -13.13 1.12 21.14
CA GLY A 85 -12.47 0.51 19.99
C GLY A 85 -12.05 -0.93 20.25
N THR A 86 -11.43 -1.19 21.41
CA THR A 86 -11.05 -2.52 21.85
C THR A 86 -12.27 -3.42 22.03
N LEU A 87 -13.32 -2.97 22.73
CA LEU A 87 -14.54 -3.77 22.91
C LEU A 87 -15.23 -4.11 21.59
N LEU A 88 -15.32 -3.14 20.66
CA LEU A 88 -15.89 -3.36 19.34
C LEU A 88 -15.04 -4.34 18.53
N SER A 89 -13.71 -4.18 18.55
CA SER A 89 -12.81 -5.11 17.87
C SER A 89 -12.95 -6.51 18.44
N THR A 90 -12.93 -6.69 19.77
CA THR A 90 -13.17 -8.00 20.40
C THR A 90 -14.51 -8.60 19.97
N GLY A 91 -15.56 -7.80 19.83
CA GLY A 91 -16.85 -8.26 19.30
C GLY A 91 -16.77 -8.75 17.86
N ILE A 92 -16.05 -8.03 16.98
CA ILE A 92 -15.82 -8.43 15.58
C ILE A 92 -15.01 -9.73 15.52
N GLU A 93 -13.89 -9.81 16.23
CA GLU A 93 -13.03 -11.00 16.32
C GLU A 93 -13.82 -12.22 16.84
N THR A 94 -14.68 -12.01 17.84
CA THR A 94 -15.54 -13.08 18.37
C THR A 94 -16.56 -13.53 17.32
N ALA A 95 -17.17 -12.60 16.58
CA ALA A 95 -18.10 -12.94 15.49
C ALA A 95 -17.40 -13.70 14.36
N GLN A 96 -16.12 -13.42 14.09
CA GLN A 96 -15.34 -14.10 13.06
C GLN A 96 -15.03 -15.57 13.39
N LEU A 97 -15.14 -16.01 14.65
CA LEU A 97 -14.97 -17.43 15.03
C LEU A 97 -15.89 -18.38 14.27
N VAL A 98 -17.04 -17.88 13.80
CA VAL A 98 -18.03 -18.67 13.04
C VAL A 98 -18.04 -18.34 11.54
N LEU A 99 -17.14 -17.45 11.07
CA LEU A 99 -17.07 -17.03 9.68
C LEU A 99 -15.98 -17.81 8.92
N PRO A 100 -16.32 -18.52 7.83
CA PRO A 100 -15.33 -19.21 7.01
C PRO A 100 -14.25 -18.25 6.47
N GLY A 101 -13.00 -18.71 6.51
CA GLY A 101 -11.83 -17.97 6.00
C GLY A 101 -11.40 -16.79 6.87
N ARG A 102 -12.04 -16.54 8.03
CA ARG A 102 -11.61 -15.51 8.98
C ARG A 102 -10.96 -16.14 10.21
N TYR A 103 -9.87 -15.54 10.66
CA TYR A 103 -9.10 -16.03 11.79
C TYR A 103 -8.91 -14.91 12.80
N PRO A 104 -9.46 -15.07 14.03
CA PRO A 104 -9.32 -14.02 15.01
C PRO A 104 -7.89 -13.83 15.50
N THR A 105 -7.44 -12.58 15.65
CA THR A 105 -6.09 -12.29 16.14
C THR A 105 -6.07 -11.26 17.27
N LEU A 106 -5.14 -11.44 18.22
CA LEU A 106 -4.89 -10.44 19.26
C LEU A 106 -4.33 -9.13 18.66
N GLY A 107 -3.56 -9.24 17.56
CA GLY A 107 -3.05 -8.10 16.82
C GLY A 107 -4.16 -7.15 16.42
N ASP A 108 -5.23 -7.65 15.79
CA ASP A 108 -6.36 -6.84 15.32
C ASP A 108 -6.98 -6.03 16.48
N VAL A 109 -7.26 -6.68 17.62
CA VAL A 109 -7.82 -6.02 18.82
C VAL A 109 -6.94 -4.88 19.32
N VAL A 110 -5.63 -5.11 19.39
CA VAL A 110 -4.66 -4.12 19.88
C VAL A 110 -4.55 -2.94 18.93
N TRP A 111 -4.35 -3.20 17.63
CA TRP A 111 -4.14 -2.16 16.63
C TRP A 111 -5.40 -1.34 16.36
N ASN A 112 -6.58 -1.97 16.35
CA ASN A 112 -7.87 -1.28 16.25
C ASN A 112 -8.13 -0.37 17.46
N GLY A 113 -7.87 -0.86 18.68
CA GLY A 113 -7.95 -0.05 19.89
C GLY A 113 -7.04 1.17 19.83
N LEU A 114 -5.78 0.98 19.40
CA LEU A 114 -4.81 2.07 19.22
C LEU A 114 -5.25 3.07 18.14
N GLY A 115 -5.84 2.60 17.04
CA GLY A 115 -6.46 3.43 16.01
C GLY A 115 -7.53 4.36 16.57
N ALA A 116 -8.43 3.82 17.40
CA ALA A 116 -9.47 4.62 18.06
C ALA A 116 -8.90 5.64 19.05
N ALA A 117 -7.84 5.29 19.78
CA ALA A 117 -7.13 6.23 20.66
C ALA A 117 -6.47 7.36 19.85
N LEU A 118 -5.77 7.01 18.77
CA LEU A 118 -5.08 7.93 17.87
C LEU A 118 -6.06 8.90 17.22
N GLY A 119 -7.18 8.42 16.68
CA GLY A 119 -8.21 9.27 16.11
C GLY A 119 -8.73 10.33 17.10
N ALA A 120 -8.96 9.93 18.35
CA ALA A 120 -9.41 10.87 19.38
C ALA A 120 -8.33 11.91 19.73
N ALA A 121 -7.06 11.51 19.79
CA ALA A 121 -5.93 12.41 20.01
C ALA A 121 -5.75 13.40 18.85
N LEU A 122 -5.83 12.92 17.60
CA LEU A 122 -5.75 13.75 16.39
C LEU A 122 -6.88 14.80 16.37
N PHE A 123 -8.13 14.39 16.63
CA PHE A 123 -9.25 15.32 16.67
C PHE A 123 -9.03 16.43 17.70
N ARG A 124 -8.60 16.08 18.91
CA ARG A 124 -8.34 17.05 19.99
C ARG A 124 -7.18 17.98 19.65
N GLY A 125 -6.10 17.46 19.09
CA GLY A 125 -4.95 18.24 18.65
C GLY A 125 -5.33 19.25 17.58
N VAL A 126 -6.08 18.82 16.56
CA VAL A 126 -6.62 19.69 15.52
C VAL A 126 -7.57 20.72 16.15
N ALA A 127 -8.56 20.31 16.95
CA ALA A 127 -9.52 21.21 17.57
C ALA A 127 -8.83 22.28 18.46
N ALA A 128 -7.82 21.89 19.24
CA ALA A 128 -7.03 22.83 20.06
C ALA A 128 -6.24 23.82 19.18
N HIS A 129 -5.63 23.35 18.10
CA HIS A 129 -4.96 24.21 17.11
C HIS A 129 -5.94 25.18 16.46
N ARG A 130 -7.14 24.72 16.09
CA ARG A 130 -8.19 25.52 15.45
C ARG A 130 -8.74 26.61 16.37
N ARG A 131 -8.87 26.36 17.67
CA ARG A 131 -9.30 27.35 18.67
C ARG A 131 -8.36 28.55 18.79
N ARG A 132 -7.08 28.38 18.48
CA ARG A 132 -6.10 29.49 18.44
C ARG A 132 -6.30 30.41 17.24
N GLY A 133 -7.10 30.01 16.25
CA GLY A 133 -7.47 30.86 15.11
C GLY A 133 -6.25 31.39 14.32
N PRO A 134 -6.28 32.67 13.89
CA PRO A 134 -5.14 33.30 13.22
C PRO A 134 -3.85 33.37 14.07
N ALA A 135 -3.96 33.31 15.40
CA ALA A 135 -2.81 33.31 16.31
C ALA A 135 -2.11 31.94 16.39
N ALA A 136 -2.66 30.90 15.75
CA ALA A 136 -2.02 29.59 15.68
C ALA A 136 -0.70 29.66 14.90
N SER A 137 0.34 29.00 15.42
CA SER A 137 1.64 28.92 14.75
C SER A 137 1.53 28.11 13.44
N PRO A 138 2.18 28.54 12.33
CA PRO A 138 2.23 27.75 11.11
C PRO A 138 3.09 26.48 11.25
N ARG A 139 3.83 26.32 12.36
CA ARG A 139 4.75 25.19 12.60
C ARG A 139 4.08 23.83 12.43
N SER A 140 2.85 23.63 12.91
CA SER A 140 2.16 22.34 12.78
C SER A 140 1.88 21.98 11.31
N GLY A 141 1.50 22.97 10.49
CA GLY A 141 1.30 22.77 9.06
C GLY A 141 2.60 22.48 8.31
N ARG A 142 3.69 23.16 8.69
CA ARG A 142 5.03 22.89 8.14
C ARG A 142 5.56 21.51 8.55
N ALA A 143 5.35 21.12 9.81
CA ALA A 143 5.72 19.79 10.30
C ALA A 143 4.93 18.69 9.56
N ALA A 144 3.64 18.90 9.31
CA ALA A 144 2.84 17.99 8.48
C ALA A 144 3.37 17.93 7.04
N ALA A 145 3.73 19.07 6.44
CA ALA A 145 4.31 19.11 5.09
C ALA A 145 5.64 18.33 5.00
N VAL A 146 6.54 18.51 5.97
CA VAL A 146 7.78 17.71 6.07
C VAL A 146 7.45 16.23 6.30
N GLY A 147 6.47 15.93 7.14
CA GLY A 147 6.01 14.56 7.42
C GLY A 147 5.54 13.83 6.17
N VAL A 148 4.82 14.51 5.27
CA VAL A 148 4.41 13.94 3.96
C VAL A 148 5.63 13.60 3.10
N GLY A 149 6.61 14.51 2.99
CA GLY A 149 7.82 14.25 2.24
C GLY A 149 8.63 13.09 2.82
N LEU A 150 8.75 13.03 4.15
CA LEU A 150 9.44 11.93 4.84
C LEU A 150 8.70 10.59 4.70
N SER A 151 7.36 10.58 4.73
CA SER A 151 6.60 9.34 4.55
C SER A 151 6.73 8.80 3.13
N LEU A 152 6.73 9.68 2.12
CA LEU A 152 6.98 9.29 0.73
C LEU A 152 8.43 8.84 0.51
N ALA A 153 9.41 9.49 1.12
CA ALA A 153 10.81 9.05 1.07
C ALA A 153 11.01 7.69 1.75
N LEU A 154 10.37 7.45 2.90
CA LEU A 154 10.39 6.15 3.56
C LEU A 154 9.72 5.08 2.67
N ALA A 155 8.58 5.39 2.06
CA ALA A 155 7.90 4.48 1.15
C ALA A 155 8.75 4.12 -0.06
N GLY A 156 9.39 5.11 -0.70
CA GLY A 156 10.32 4.86 -1.80
C GLY A 156 11.52 4.01 -1.38
N TRP A 157 12.07 4.23 -0.17
CA TRP A 157 13.12 3.37 0.37
C TRP A 157 12.62 1.94 0.63
N LEU A 158 11.40 1.77 1.15
CA LEU A 158 10.79 0.46 1.37
C LEU A 158 10.57 -0.31 0.06
N LEU A 159 10.23 0.38 -1.03
CA LEU A 159 10.05 -0.20 -2.36
C LEU A 159 11.37 -0.56 -3.05
N GLY A 160 12.51 -0.13 -2.51
CA GLY A 160 13.80 -0.50 -3.06
C GLY A 160 14.13 -1.99 -2.89
N PRO A 161 15.02 -2.54 -3.72
CA PRO A 161 15.36 -3.96 -3.74
C PRO A 161 15.95 -4.44 -2.41
N SER A 162 15.65 -5.68 -2.03
CA SER A 162 16.20 -6.34 -0.84
C SER A 162 16.52 -7.82 -1.10
N PRO A 163 17.53 -8.13 -1.94
CA PRO A 163 17.93 -9.51 -2.19
C PRO A 163 18.48 -10.18 -0.92
N THR A 164 18.42 -11.51 -0.86
CA THR A 164 18.88 -12.28 0.30
C THR A 164 20.23 -12.94 0.02
N HIS A 165 21.02 -13.18 1.07
CA HIS A 165 22.33 -13.85 0.96
C HIS A 165 22.22 -15.39 0.92
N ARG A 166 21.01 -15.90 0.72
CA ARG A 166 20.72 -17.33 0.65
C ARG A 166 21.01 -17.86 -0.75
N ALA A 167 21.11 -19.18 -0.87
CA ALA A 167 21.16 -19.82 -2.19
C ALA A 167 19.84 -19.56 -2.93
N TYR A 168 19.91 -19.43 -4.25
CA TYR A 168 18.74 -19.19 -5.10
C TYR A 168 18.37 -20.42 -5.92
N TRP A 169 17.10 -20.52 -6.26
CA TRP A 169 16.50 -21.52 -7.13
C TRP A 169 15.75 -20.84 -8.26
N GLY A 170 16.15 -21.14 -9.50
CA GLY A 170 15.44 -20.73 -10.71
C GLY A 170 14.35 -21.74 -11.02
N GLN A 171 13.17 -21.25 -11.40
CA GLN A 171 12.02 -22.06 -11.69
C GLN A 171 11.38 -21.63 -13.01
N TRP A 172 10.95 -22.62 -13.79
CA TRP A 172 10.32 -22.43 -15.09
C TRP A 172 8.86 -22.85 -14.98
N THR A 173 7.94 -21.93 -15.28
CA THR A 173 6.49 -22.15 -15.22
C THR A 173 6.08 -23.02 -14.01
N PRO A 174 6.50 -22.66 -12.78
CA PRO A 174 6.33 -23.53 -11.62
C PRO A 174 4.86 -23.72 -11.27
N ASP A 175 4.56 -24.87 -10.68
CA ASP A 175 3.34 -25.09 -9.92
C ASP A 175 3.63 -24.79 -8.45
N LEU A 176 3.22 -23.60 -7.98
CA LEU A 176 3.48 -23.13 -6.63
C LEU A 176 2.34 -23.46 -5.66
N GLY A 177 1.19 -23.92 -6.16
CA GLY A 177 -0.02 -24.18 -5.35
C GLY A 177 -0.78 -22.94 -4.88
N PHE A 178 -0.10 -21.81 -4.61
CA PHE A 178 -0.73 -20.54 -4.18
C PHE A 178 -0.89 -19.50 -5.32
N MET A 179 -0.31 -19.77 -6.49
CA MET A 179 -0.51 -19.00 -7.72
C MET A 179 -0.96 -19.95 -8.83
N PRO A 180 -1.84 -19.52 -9.76
CA PRO A 180 -2.18 -20.32 -10.92
C PRO A 180 -0.93 -20.63 -11.75
N ARG A 181 -0.90 -21.83 -12.33
CA ARG A 181 0.18 -22.24 -13.21
C ARG A 181 0.00 -21.58 -14.58
N TYR A 182 1.08 -21.04 -15.14
CA TYR A 182 1.05 -20.57 -16.52
C TYR A 182 0.88 -21.75 -17.49
N GLU A 183 -0.18 -21.73 -18.29
CA GLU A 183 -0.54 -22.82 -19.22
C GLU A 183 0.21 -22.76 -20.56
N GLY A 184 0.92 -21.66 -20.84
CA GLY A 184 1.86 -21.61 -21.95
C GLY A 184 3.13 -22.42 -21.67
N ARG A 185 4.12 -22.33 -22.56
CA ARG A 185 5.35 -23.11 -22.43
C ARG A 185 6.60 -22.25 -22.58
N LEU A 186 7.42 -22.21 -21.53
CA LEU A 186 8.74 -21.59 -21.59
C LEU A 186 9.71 -22.50 -22.37
N LEU A 187 10.21 -22.00 -23.51
CA LEU A 187 11.12 -22.72 -24.41
C LEU A 187 12.57 -22.48 -24.04
N GLU A 188 12.92 -21.21 -23.79
CA GLU A 188 14.27 -20.78 -23.45
C GLU A 188 14.20 -19.71 -22.37
N ALA A 189 15.18 -19.71 -21.46
CA ALA A 189 15.39 -18.60 -20.53
C ALA A 189 16.88 -18.42 -20.29
N THR A 190 17.33 -17.17 -20.28
CA THR A 190 18.70 -16.77 -19.95
C THR A 190 18.67 -15.66 -18.92
N PHE A 191 19.64 -15.69 -18.01
CA PHE A 191 19.84 -14.70 -16.98
C PHE A 191 21.31 -14.25 -16.99
N GLY A 192 21.54 -12.96 -17.23
CA GLY A 192 22.89 -12.41 -17.39
C GLY A 192 23.68 -13.06 -18.54
N GLY A 193 23.00 -13.49 -19.60
CA GLY A 193 23.62 -14.20 -20.74
C GLY A 193 23.92 -15.68 -20.51
N THR A 194 23.67 -16.21 -19.31
CA THR A 194 23.81 -17.64 -18.99
C THR A 194 22.46 -18.35 -19.00
N PRO A 195 22.37 -19.66 -19.31
CA PRO A 195 21.11 -20.40 -19.22
C PRO A 195 20.48 -20.28 -17.83
N PHE A 196 19.20 -19.89 -17.78
CA PHE A 196 18.47 -19.74 -16.53
C PHE A 196 18.20 -21.12 -15.91
N PRO A 197 18.65 -21.37 -14.66
CA PRO A 197 18.63 -22.71 -14.10
C PRO A 197 17.21 -23.21 -13.84
N ARG A 198 17.04 -24.54 -13.95
CA ARG A 198 15.85 -25.27 -13.49
C ARG A 198 16.17 -25.97 -12.17
N GLY A 199 16.30 -25.18 -11.11
CA GLY A 199 16.78 -25.64 -9.81
C GLY A 199 17.78 -24.66 -9.22
N ARG A 200 18.66 -25.16 -8.36
CA ARG A 200 19.61 -24.33 -7.62
C ARG A 200 20.57 -23.60 -8.56
N PHE A 201 20.77 -22.31 -8.34
CA PHE A 201 21.84 -21.54 -8.96
C PHE A 201 23.22 -22.11 -8.58
N PRO A 202 24.26 -21.93 -9.41
CA PRO A 202 25.60 -22.44 -9.12
C PRO A 202 26.10 -22.01 -7.73
N PRO A 203 26.83 -22.87 -6.97
CA PRO A 203 27.21 -22.61 -5.57
C PRO A 203 28.01 -21.32 -5.34
N HIS A 204 28.70 -20.83 -6.37
CA HIS A 204 29.55 -19.64 -6.30
C HIS A 204 28.82 -18.36 -6.77
N THR A 205 27.56 -18.46 -7.16
CA THR A 205 26.74 -17.29 -7.47
C THR A 205 26.24 -16.69 -6.16
N ASP A 206 26.86 -15.58 -5.72
CA ASP A 206 26.24 -14.72 -4.70
C ASP A 206 25.00 -14.08 -5.33
N GLY A 207 23.84 -14.71 -5.09
CA GLY A 207 22.56 -14.27 -5.65
C GLY A 207 22.24 -12.82 -5.31
N ALA A 208 22.67 -12.34 -4.14
CA ALA A 208 22.49 -10.94 -3.80
C ALA A 208 23.42 -10.01 -4.59
N ALA A 209 24.67 -10.41 -4.83
CA ALA A 209 25.55 -9.65 -5.73
C ALA A 209 24.99 -9.62 -7.17
N THR A 210 24.47 -10.74 -7.65
CA THR A 210 23.89 -10.88 -9.00
C THR A 210 22.68 -9.96 -9.22
N LEU A 211 21.81 -9.81 -8.22
CA LEU A 211 20.61 -8.95 -8.35
C LEU A 211 20.83 -7.48 -7.99
N ARG A 212 21.96 -7.16 -7.32
CA ARG A 212 22.37 -5.78 -7.03
C ARG A 212 23.01 -5.09 -8.24
N GLY A 213 23.73 -5.85 -9.07
CA GLY A 213 24.30 -5.35 -10.31
C GLY A 213 23.28 -5.26 -11.45
N PRO A 214 23.70 -4.78 -12.64
CA PRO A 214 22.89 -4.86 -13.85
C PRO A 214 22.68 -6.32 -14.24
N TRP A 215 21.47 -6.66 -14.68
CA TRP A 215 21.13 -7.99 -15.14
C TRP A 215 20.03 -7.96 -16.20
N VAL A 216 20.00 -9.00 -17.02
CA VAL A 216 18.98 -9.21 -18.05
C VAL A 216 18.41 -10.61 -17.89
N LEU A 217 17.10 -10.71 -17.70
CA LEU A 217 16.34 -11.95 -17.82
C LEU A 217 15.65 -11.94 -19.18
N ARG A 218 16.04 -12.83 -20.08
CA ARG A 218 15.37 -13.01 -21.37
C ARG A 218 14.71 -14.38 -21.38
N THR A 219 13.47 -14.43 -21.84
CA THR A 219 12.67 -15.64 -21.94
C THR A 219 12.04 -15.73 -23.32
N VAL A 220 12.00 -16.93 -23.88
CA VAL A 220 11.25 -17.24 -25.11
C VAL A 220 10.20 -18.26 -24.72
N LEU A 221 8.93 -17.92 -24.93
CA LEU A 221 7.80 -18.75 -24.53
C LEU A 221 6.75 -18.83 -25.62
N VAL A 222 5.94 -19.88 -25.57
CA VAL A 222 4.70 -20.00 -26.34
C VAL A 222 3.56 -19.43 -25.50
N LYS A 223 2.82 -18.46 -26.04
CA LYS A 223 1.72 -17.80 -25.33
C LYS A 223 0.62 -18.81 -25.00
N GLY A 224 0.30 -18.95 -23.72
CA GLY A 224 -0.88 -19.69 -23.24
C GLY A 224 -2.16 -18.84 -23.21
N PRO A 225 -3.31 -19.42 -22.84
CA PRO A 225 -4.51 -18.65 -22.56
C PRO A 225 -4.26 -17.61 -21.44
N PRO A 226 -4.98 -16.47 -21.45
CA PRO A 226 -4.84 -15.44 -20.42
C PRO A 226 -5.17 -16.00 -19.03
N PRO A 227 -4.22 -16.02 -18.07
CA PRO A 227 -4.47 -16.55 -16.74
C PRO A 227 -5.37 -15.61 -15.91
N PRO A 228 -6.09 -16.15 -14.90
CA PRO A 228 -7.04 -15.37 -14.08
C PRO A 228 -6.38 -14.47 -13.02
N SER A 229 -5.11 -14.72 -12.71
CA SER A 229 -4.27 -13.89 -11.84
C SER A 229 -2.80 -14.11 -12.18
N VAL A 230 -1.89 -13.44 -11.46
CA VAL A 230 -0.44 -13.52 -11.69
C VAL A 230 0.03 -14.97 -11.69
N SER A 231 0.48 -15.41 -12.87
CA SER A 231 0.99 -16.75 -13.15
C SER A 231 2.48 -16.65 -13.51
N PRO A 232 3.39 -17.21 -12.70
CA PRO A 232 4.83 -17.12 -12.95
C PRO A 232 5.25 -17.84 -14.25
N VAL A 233 5.97 -17.13 -15.11
CA VAL A 233 6.65 -17.69 -16.28
C VAL A 233 8.06 -18.14 -15.89
N ALA A 234 8.80 -17.25 -15.21
CA ALA A 234 10.12 -17.52 -14.66
C ALA A 234 10.22 -16.86 -13.29
N SER A 235 10.74 -17.59 -12.30
CA SER A 235 10.88 -17.07 -10.94
C SER A 235 12.19 -17.48 -10.29
N ILE A 236 12.65 -16.66 -9.35
CA ILE A 236 13.75 -16.92 -8.45
C ILE A 236 13.20 -16.90 -7.02
N TYR A 237 13.41 -18.00 -6.31
CA TYR A 237 13.15 -18.14 -4.88
C TYR A 237 14.44 -18.45 -4.15
N ASP A 238 14.52 -18.13 -2.87
CA ASP A 238 15.67 -18.51 -2.06
C ASP A 238 15.47 -19.81 -1.27
N ALA A 239 16.50 -20.21 -0.50
CA ALA A 239 16.49 -21.41 0.32
C ALA A 239 15.38 -21.46 1.38
N ASP A 240 14.93 -20.29 1.82
CA ASP A 240 13.91 -20.11 2.86
C ASP A 240 12.51 -19.95 2.22
N GLN A 241 12.39 -20.22 0.91
CA GLN A 241 11.18 -20.05 0.10
C GLN A 241 10.68 -18.60 0.00
N ASP A 242 11.56 -17.63 0.22
CA ASP A 242 11.23 -16.23 -0.03
C ASP A 242 11.23 -15.95 -1.54
N GLU A 243 10.16 -15.29 -2.03
CA GLU A 243 10.10 -14.78 -3.39
C GLU A 243 11.17 -13.70 -3.59
N ILE A 244 12.04 -13.87 -4.59
CA ILE A 244 13.12 -12.92 -4.91
C ILE A 244 12.83 -12.13 -6.19
N LEU A 245 12.42 -12.82 -7.25
CA LEU A 245 12.09 -12.25 -8.56
C LEU A 245 11.01 -13.11 -9.22
N VAL A 246 9.98 -12.49 -9.79
CA VAL A 246 8.97 -13.16 -10.60
C VAL A 246 8.75 -12.33 -11.87
N LEU A 247 8.95 -12.99 -13.01
CA LEU A 247 8.39 -12.57 -14.29
C LEU A 247 7.15 -13.44 -14.53
N GLY A 248 5.99 -12.80 -14.58
CA GLY A 248 4.70 -13.48 -14.70
C GLY A 248 3.77 -12.80 -15.70
N VAL A 249 2.61 -13.43 -15.88
CA VAL A 249 1.51 -12.94 -16.74
C VAL A 249 0.23 -12.90 -15.92
N ASP A 250 -0.57 -11.85 -16.10
CA ASP A 250 -1.89 -11.69 -15.48
C ASP A 250 -2.87 -11.17 -16.55
N GLY A 251 -3.80 -12.00 -17.02
CA GLY A 251 -4.53 -11.74 -18.25
C GLY A 251 -3.58 -11.58 -19.45
N ASP A 252 -3.54 -10.40 -20.06
CA ASP A 252 -2.59 -10.03 -21.12
C ASP A 252 -1.48 -9.08 -20.61
N ASP A 253 -1.43 -8.81 -19.31
CA ASP A 253 -0.42 -7.96 -18.70
C ASP A 253 0.85 -8.76 -18.40
N ILE A 254 2.00 -8.11 -18.60
CA ILE A 254 3.28 -8.64 -18.12
C ILE A 254 3.55 -8.06 -16.74
N VAL A 255 3.89 -8.94 -15.81
CA VAL A 255 4.11 -8.62 -14.40
C VAL A 255 5.55 -8.89 -14.04
N LEU A 256 6.21 -7.89 -13.46
CA LEU A 256 7.52 -8.00 -12.84
C LEU A 256 7.38 -7.71 -11.35
N ARG A 257 7.74 -8.69 -10.52
CA ARG A 257 7.76 -8.55 -9.07
C ARG A 257 9.14 -8.86 -8.54
N GLU A 258 9.63 -8.00 -7.68
CA GLU A 258 10.95 -8.13 -7.07
C GLU A 258 10.84 -7.99 -5.57
N ARG A 259 11.68 -8.72 -4.84
CA ARG A 259 11.75 -8.57 -3.40
C ARG A 259 12.23 -7.17 -3.03
N THR A 260 11.39 -6.49 -2.26
CA THR A 260 11.67 -5.15 -1.73
C THR A 260 11.95 -5.20 -0.23
N ARG A 261 12.44 -4.09 0.34
CA ARG A 261 12.60 -3.96 1.80
C ARG A 261 11.25 -4.05 2.50
N ALA A 262 10.16 -3.63 1.85
CA ALA A 262 8.79 -3.78 2.33
C ALA A 262 8.49 -5.23 2.72
N LYS A 263 8.83 -6.19 1.85
CA LYS A 263 8.63 -7.62 2.14
C LYS A 263 9.45 -8.08 3.35
N ALA A 264 10.69 -7.60 3.50
CA ALA A 264 11.52 -7.88 4.68
C ALA A 264 10.91 -7.33 5.99
N PHE A 265 10.13 -6.25 5.91
CA PHE A 265 9.38 -5.69 7.03
C PHE A 265 7.94 -6.22 7.13
N ARG A 266 7.59 -7.33 6.43
CA ARG A 266 6.23 -7.90 6.42
C ARG A 266 5.17 -6.90 6.00
N MET A 267 5.52 -6.04 5.04
CA MET A 267 4.58 -5.19 4.35
C MET A 267 4.17 -5.83 3.02
N ASP A 268 3.06 -5.37 2.48
CA ASP A 268 2.60 -5.76 1.16
C ASP A 268 3.61 -5.29 0.08
N HIS A 269 3.60 -5.98 -1.06
CA HIS A 269 4.61 -5.81 -2.10
C HIS A 269 3.96 -5.58 -3.48
N PRO A 270 3.86 -4.32 -3.95
CA PRO A 270 3.25 -4.06 -5.24
C PRO A 270 4.13 -4.56 -6.39
N ASP A 271 3.50 -4.91 -7.51
CA ASP A 271 4.16 -5.34 -8.74
C ASP A 271 4.32 -4.19 -9.76
N LEU A 272 5.26 -4.37 -10.70
CA LEU A 272 5.41 -3.51 -11.87
C LEU A 272 4.75 -4.18 -13.07
N ARG A 273 4.01 -3.41 -13.87
CA ARG A 273 3.25 -3.95 -15.01
C ARG A 273 3.51 -3.27 -16.33
N THR A 274 3.38 -4.04 -17.39
CA THR A 274 3.17 -3.54 -18.76
C THR A 274 1.77 -3.98 -19.20
N PRO A 275 0.76 -3.10 -19.02
CA PRO A 275 -0.63 -3.42 -19.33
C PRO A 275 -0.81 -3.79 -20.80
N GLY A 276 -1.52 -4.88 -21.07
CA GLY A 276 -1.79 -5.38 -22.41
C GLY A 276 -0.54 -5.75 -23.22
N GLY A 277 0.59 -6.00 -22.56
CA GLY A 277 1.86 -6.32 -23.22
C GLY A 277 1.78 -7.55 -24.13
N LEU A 278 0.85 -8.48 -23.87
CA LEU A 278 0.62 -9.67 -24.68
C LEU A 278 -0.63 -9.59 -25.56
N ALA A 279 -1.42 -8.50 -25.50
CA ALA A 279 -2.75 -8.46 -26.09
C ALA A 279 -2.77 -8.67 -27.62
N SER A 280 -1.70 -8.25 -28.32
CA SER A 280 -1.56 -8.42 -29.77
C SER A 280 -1.03 -9.79 -30.21
N ILE A 281 -0.60 -10.63 -29.27
CA ILE A 281 0.01 -11.93 -29.56
C ILE A 281 -1.07 -13.02 -29.48
N PRO A 282 -1.25 -13.84 -30.53
CA PRO A 282 -2.16 -14.98 -30.50
C PRO A 282 -1.72 -16.08 -29.51
N VAL A 283 -2.69 -16.80 -28.96
CA VAL A 283 -2.42 -18.00 -28.16
C VAL A 283 -1.79 -19.06 -29.06
N GLY A 284 -0.70 -19.69 -28.61
CA GLY A 284 0.07 -20.66 -29.38
C GLY A 284 1.27 -20.08 -30.14
N ASP A 285 1.37 -18.75 -30.25
CA ASP A 285 2.49 -18.10 -30.93
C ASP A 285 3.69 -17.93 -29.99
N PRO A 286 4.92 -17.97 -30.53
CA PRO A 286 6.12 -17.66 -29.76
C PRO A 286 6.22 -16.16 -29.48
N VAL A 287 6.67 -15.81 -28.28
CA VAL A 287 6.98 -14.44 -27.87
C VAL A 287 8.26 -14.42 -27.05
N THR A 288 9.07 -13.38 -27.24
CA THR A 288 10.23 -13.10 -26.39
C THR A 288 9.84 -12.06 -25.33
N LEU A 289 9.95 -12.43 -24.05
CA LEU A 289 9.85 -11.46 -22.95
C LEU A 289 11.23 -11.19 -22.37
N GLY A 290 11.57 -9.91 -22.23
CA GLY A 290 12.81 -9.47 -21.61
C GLY A 290 12.55 -8.56 -20.42
N VAL A 291 13.39 -8.70 -19.40
CA VAL A 291 13.50 -7.75 -18.30
C VAL A 291 14.95 -7.35 -18.17
N ARG A 292 15.24 -6.06 -18.26
CA ARG A 292 16.56 -5.50 -18.05
C ARG A 292 16.53 -4.57 -16.85
N ARG A 293 17.49 -4.78 -15.95
CA ARG A 293 17.80 -3.88 -14.84
C ARG A 293 19.14 -3.24 -15.09
N ASP A 294 19.19 -1.92 -15.02
CA ASP A 294 20.45 -1.18 -14.91
C ASP A 294 20.34 -0.13 -13.79
N GLY A 295 21.01 -0.40 -12.67
CA GLY A 295 20.82 0.35 -11.43
C GLY A 295 19.37 0.27 -10.93
N ASP A 296 18.65 1.39 -11.01
CA ASP A 296 17.23 1.48 -10.66
C ASP A 296 16.30 1.57 -11.88
N ASP A 297 16.86 1.71 -13.09
CA ASP A 297 16.05 1.69 -14.30
C ASP A 297 15.65 0.26 -14.64
N ARG A 298 14.38 0.13 -15.05
CA ARG A 298 13.71 -1.14 -15.34
C ARG A 298 13.07 -1.03 -16.69
N CYS A 299 13.49 -1.93 -17.57
CA CYS A 299 12.91 -2.07 -18.89
C CYS A 299 12.26 -3.45 -19.02
N ILE A 300 11.03 -3.46 -19.49
CA ILE A 300 10.31 -4.68 -19.86
C ILE A 300 10.16 -4.66 -21.38
N SER A 301 10.59 -5.72 -22.05
CA SER A 301 10.48 -5.87 -23.49
C SER A 301 9.56 -7.02 -23.88
N VAL A 302 8.83 -6.81 -24.98
CA VAL A 302 8.02 -7.81 -25.68
C VAL A 302 8.47 -7.81 -27.12
N ASP A 303 9.12 -8.89 -27.53
CA ASP A 303 9.85 -8.99 -28.79
C ASP A 303 10.81 -7.80 -28.96
N GLU A 304 10.61 -6.96 -29.98
CA GLU A 304 11.43 -5.79 -30.27
C GLU A 304 10.97 -4.51 -29.54
N GLN A 305 9.79 -4.53 -28.90
CA GLN A 305 9.24 -3.37 -28.21
C GLN A 305 9.75 -3.33 -26.77
N GLU A 306 10.48 -2.28 -26.41
CA GLU A 306 10.99 -2.07 -25.05
C GLU A 306 10.29 -0.89 -24.36
N SER A 307 9.89 -1.09 -23.10
CA SER A 307 9.28 -0.06 -22.25
C SER A 307 10.12 0.12 -20.98
N CYS A 308 10.87 1.21 -20.92
CA CYS A 308 11.78 1.59 -19.83
C CYS A 308 11.17 2.58 -18.83
N GLY A 309 11.90 2.90 -17.75
CA GLY A 309 11.45 3.81 -16.71
C GLY A 309 10.32 3.23 -15.85
N LYS A 310 10.20 1.90 -15.76
CA LYS A 310 9.21 1.26 -14.89
C LYS A 310 9.59 1.49 -13.43
N GLY A 311 8.65 1.98 -12.65
CA GLY A 311 8.83 2.18 -11.22
C GLY A 311 7.53 2.58 -10.55
N PHE A 312 7.63 2.85 -9.25
CA PHE A 312 6.49 3.23 -8.44
C PHE A 312 6.40 4.75 -8.33
N THR A 313 5.20 5.29 -8.54
CA THR A 313 4.89 6.69 -8.30
C THR A 313 4.63 6.94 -6.81
N PRO A 314 4.69 8.21 -6.34
CA PRO A 314 4.29 8.55 -4.98
C PRO A 314 2.88 8.09 -4.64
N GLY A 315 1.94 8.16 -5.59
CA GLY A 315 0.59 7.68 -5.41
C GLY A 315 0.54 6.18 -5.14
N ARG A 316 1.29 5.36 -5.90
CA ARG A 316 1.30 3.90 -5.78
C ARG A 316 1.85 3.36 -4.45
N THR A 317 2.38 4.22 -3.58
CA THR A 317 2.92 3.82 -2.27
C THR A 317 1.88 3.28 -1.29
N TRP A 318 0.57 3.49 -1.53
CA TRP A 318 -0.49 2.80 -0.76
C TRP A 318 -0.41 1.28 -0.91
N GLY A 319 0.17 0.78 -2.02
CA GLY A 319 0.39 -0.65 -2.27
C GLY A 319 1.34 -1.32 -1.28
N LEU A 320 2.07 -0.55 -0.46
CA LEU A 320 2.82 -1.08 0.69
C LEU A 320 1.89 -1.56 1.81
N LEU A 321 0.66 -1.04 1.88
CA LEU A 321 -0.30 -1.38 2.93
C LEU A 321 -1.29 -2.42 2.43
N LEU A 322 -1.84 -2.22 1.24
CA LEU A 322 -2.80 -3.16 0.68
C LEU A 322 -2.57 -3.18 -0.82
N TYR A 323 -2.04 -4.24 -1.39
CA TYR A 323 -1.96 -4.37 -2.84
C TYR A 323 -3.03 -5.35 -3.32
N VAL A 324 -3.91 -4.87 -4.20
CA VAL A 324 -4.98 -5.71 -4.76
C VAL A 324 -4.63 -5.98 -6.22
N GLU A 325 -4.08 -7.16 -6.46
CA GLU A 325 -3.61 -7.59 -7.79
C GLU A 325 -4.73 -7.52 -8.85
N SER A 326 -5.96 -7.87 -8.48
CA SER A 326 -7.12 -7.88 -9.39
C SER A 326 -7.68 -6.50 -9.74
N LEU A 327 -7.22 -5.42 -9.12
CA LEU A 327 -7.70 -4.08 -9.47
C LEU A 327 -7.20 -3.65 -10.85
N PRO A 328 -8.08 -3.22 -11.76
CA PRO A 328 -7.66 -2.67 -13.04
C PRO A 328 -6.88 -1.36 -12.84
N GLU A 329 -5.98 -1.04 -13.77
CA GLU A 329 -5.05 0.08 -13.64
C GLU A 329 -5.75 1.45 -13.46
N TRP A 330 -6.92 1.66 -14.08
CA TRP A 330 -7.70 2.88 -13.87
C TRP A 330 -8.16 3.03 -12.41
N ALA A 331 -8.56 1.93 -11.76
CA ALA A 331 -9.01 1.94 -10.37
C ALA A 331 -7.82 2.20 -9.44
N ARG A 332 -6.66 1.61 -9.72
CA ARG A 332 -5.42 1.89 -8.98
C ARG A 332 -5.06 3.38 -9.06
N ARG A 333 -5.17 4.02 -10.22
CA ARG A 333 -4.95 5.47 -10.37
C ARG A 333 -5.91 6.33 -9.54
N VAL A 334 -7.16 5.88 -9.35
CA VAL A 334 -8.11 6.55 -8.44
C VAL A 334 -7.65 6.42 -6.99
N VAL A 335 -7.19 5.22 -6.59
CA VAL A 335 -6.64 4.99 -5.24
C VAL A 335 -5.35 5.80 -5.04
N ASP A 336 -4.45 5.87 -6.03
CA ASP A 336 -3.24 6.70 -6.02
C ASP A 336 -3.58 8.17 -5.72
N ALA A 337 -4.60 8.71 -6.39
CA ALA A 337 -5.07 10.07 -6.18
C ALA A 337 -5.69 10.26 -4.79
N GLY A 338 -6.51 9.30 -4.34
CA GLY A 338 -7.13 9.30 -3.01
C GLY A 338 -6.09 9.22 -1.89
N TRP A 339 -5.03 8.43 -2.09
CA TRP A 339 -3.91 8.31 -1.16
C TRP A 339 -3.19 9.66 -0.98
N LEU A 340 -2.84 10.33 -2.08
CA LEU A 340 -2.21 11.65 -2.00
C LEU A 340 -3.17 12.73 -1.47
N LEU A 341 -4.46 12.65 -1.79
CA LEU A 341 -5.47 13.52 -1.19
C LEU A 341 -5.45 13.39 0.34
N MET A 342 -5.44 12.17 0.86
CA MET A 342 -5.38 11.91 2.30
C MET A 342 -4.09 12.45 2.94
N LEU A 343 -2.93 12.24 2.31
CA LEU A 343 -1.65 12.72 2.81
C LEU A 343 -1.56 14.26 2.81
N PHE A 344 -2.13 14.94 1.82
CA PHE A 344 -2.06 16.40 1.69
C PHE A 344 -3.17 17.14 2.45
N ALA A 345 -4.28 16.49 2.82
CA ALA A 345 -5.37 17.11 3.58
C ALA A 345 -4.95 17.79 4.90
N PRO A 346 -4.04 17.22 5.73
CA PRO A 346 -3.57 17.88 6.94
C PRO A 346 -2.92 19.25 6.70
N LEU A 347 -2.28 19.49 5.54
CA LEU A 347 -1.57 20.73 5.24
C LEU A 347 -2.53 21.91 5.08
N GLY A 348 -3.70 21.67 4.47
CA GLY A 348 -4.78 22.64 4.36
C GLY A 348 -5.52 22.84 5.69
N LEU A 349 -5.77 21.75 6.42
CA LEU A 349 -6.49 21.76 7.70
C LEU A 349 -5.74 22.54 8.79
N LEU A 350 -4.43 22.33 8.87
CA LEU A 350 -3.55 22.92 9.88
C LEU A 350 -3.06 24.33 9.51
N ALA A 351 -3.28 24.80 8.29
CA ALA A 351 -2.95 26.18 7.91
C ALA A 351 -3.82 27.18 8.71
N PRO A 352 -3.23 28.19 9.38
CA PRO A 352 -4.01 29.26 10.01
C PRO A 352 -4.69 30.18 8.97
N LEU A 353 -3.93 30.57 7.94
CA LEU A 353 -4.29 31.56 6.90
C LEU A 353 -4.07 30.98 5.50
N PRO A 354 -4.70 31.53 4.44
CA PRO A 354 -4.57 30.99 3.07
C PRO A 354 -3.12 30.98 2.57
N ARG A 355 -2.36 32.04 2.87
CA ARG A 355 -0.91 32.12 2.53
C ARG A 355 -0.07 30.99 3.12
N HIS A 356 -0.49 30.42 4.27
CA HIS A 356 0.21 29.31 4.88
C HIS A 356 -0.07 27.98 4.15
N VAL A 357 -1.18 27.85 3.42
CA VAL A 357 -1.45 26.68 2.56
C VAL A 357 -0.40 26.60 1.46
N LEU A 358 -0.15 27.73 0.78
CA LEU A 358 0.87 27.81 -0.27
C LEU A 358 2.27 27.51 0.27
N GLY A 359 2.61 28.06 1.44
CA GLY A 359 3.88 27.75 2.10
C GLY A 359 4.04 26.27 2.49
N ASN A 360 2.98 25.66 3.03
CA ASN A 360 2.98 24.23 3.35
C ASN A 360 3.07 23.38 2.09
N ALA A 361 2.36 23.74 1.02
CA ALA A 361 2.40 23.06 -0.26
C ALA A 361 3.80 23.12 -0.87
N GLY A 362 4.46 24.29 -0.86
CA GLY A 362 5.85 24.43 -1.32
C GLY A 362 6.82 23.53 -0.56
N ILE A 363 6.73 23.49 0.77
CA ILE A 363 7.55 22.59 1.60
C ILE A 363 7.27 21.12 1.28
N ALA A 364 6.01 20.74 1.15
CA ALA A 364 5.61 19.37 0.84
C ALA A 364 6.11 18.94 -0.54
N VAL A 365 6.00 19.80 -1.55
CA VAL A 365 6.52 19.54 -2.90
C VAL A 365 8.03 19.37 -2.86
N VAL A 366 8.76 20.28 -2.22
CA VAL A 366 10.24 20.18 -2.13
C VAL A 366 10.64 18.89 -1.43
N THR A 367 10.09 18.61 -0.25
CA THR A 367 10.45 17.41 0.53
C THR A 367 10.02 16.11 -0.15
N ALA A 368 8.83 16.06 -0.77
CA ALA A 368 8.36 14.91 -1.53
C ALA A 368 9.22 14.68 -2.78
N MET A 369 9.52 15.72 -3.56
CA MET A 369 10.37 15.59 -4.75
C MET A 369 11.80 15.21 -4.39
N SER A 370 12.36 15.74 -3.29
CA SER A 370 13.65 15.26 -2.77
C SER A 370 13.60 13.78 -2.40
N GLY A 371 12.51 13.32 -1.76
CA GLY A 371 12.29 11.90 -1.49
C GLY A 371 12.21 11.05 -2.77
N VAL A 372 11.44 11.50 -3.75
CA VAL A 372 11.30 10.87 -5.08
C VAL A 372 12.65 10.74 -5.76
N MET A 373 13.45 11.80 -5.78
CA MET A 373 14.79 11.79 -6.37
C MET A 373 15.75 10.88 -5.60
N ALA A 374 15.74 10.92 -4.27
CA ALA A 374 16.64 10.13 -3.42
C ALA A 374 16.34 8.63 -3.48
N THR A 375 15.08 8.26 -3.73
CA THR A 375 14.62 6.87 -3.80
C THR A 375 14.38 6.38 -5.22
N ARG A 376 14.59 7.26 -6.21
CA ARG A 376 14.35 7.03 -7.64
C ARG A 376 12.95 6.49 -7.96
N MET A 377 11.95 6.95 -7.23
CA MET A 377 10.55 6.77 -7.61
C MET A 377 10.27 7.50 -8.93
N THR A 378 9.30 7.01 -9.69
CA THR A 378 8.86 7.70 -10.90
C THR A 378 8.13 8.99 -10.53
N ALA A 379 8.25 10.01 -11.38
CA ALA A 379 7.57 11.29 -11.16
C ALA A 379 6.05 11.12 -11.01
N PRO A 380 5.38 11.96 -10.21
CA PRO A 380 3.96 11.85 -10.01
C PRO A 380 3.17 12.12 -11.29
N THR A 381 2.05 11.42 -11.46
CA THR A 381 1.16 11.62 -12.61
C THR A 381 0.30 12.88 -12.45
N MET A 382 -0.34 13.32 -13.54
CA MET A 382 -1.29 14.46 -13.46
C MET A 382 -2.48 14.17 -12.53
N VAL A 383 -2.92 12.91 -12.47
CA VAL A 383 -4.01 12.48 -11.57
C VAL A 383 -3.57 12.59 -10.11
N GLU A 384 -2.33 12.22 -9.82
CA GLU A 384 -1.71 12.32 -8.49
C GLU A 384 -1.49 13.76 -8.04
N ILE A 385 -1.06 14.64 -8.95
CA ILE A 385 -0.96 16.08 -8.70
C ILE A 385 -2.36 16.63 -8.39
N GLY A 386 -3.37 16.25 -9.17
CA GLY A 386 -4.77 16.59 -8.92
C GLY A 386 -5.25 16.13 -7.54
N GLY A 387 -4.95 14.90 -7.14
CA GLY A 387 -5.26 14.36 -5.82
C GLY A 387 -4.61 15.16 -4.68
N SER A 388 -3.33 15.53 -4.84
CA SER A 388 -2.59 16.35 -3.87
C SER A 388 -3.22 17.74 -3.70
N LEU A 389 -3.59 18.40 -4.81
CA LEU A 389 -4.27 19.70 -4.80
C LEU A 389 -5.67 19.60 -4.19
N ALA A 390 -6.42 18.56 -4.52
CA ALA A 390 -7.73 18.27 -3.93
C ALA A 390 -7.60 18.06 -2.42
N GLY A 391 -6.55 17.35 -1.96
CA GLY A 391 -6.23 17.19 -0.54
C GLY A 391 -6.10 18.53 0.18
N LEU A 392 -5.27 19.44 -0.35
CA LEU A 392 -5.11 20.79 0.20
C LEU A 392 -6.45 21.53 0.32
N ALA A 393 -7.28 21.48 -0.73
CA ALA A 393 -8.58 22.14 -0.77
C ALA A 393 -9.58 21.52 0.22
N VAL A 394 -9.69 20.20 0.26
CA VAL A 394 -10.55 19.45 1.19
C VAL A 394 -10.14 19.72 2.64
N GLY A 395 -8.84 19.66 2.93
CA GLY A 395 -8.30 20.00 4.24
C GLY A 395 -8.63 21.42 4.66
N TRP A 396 -8.48 22.38 3.76
CA TRP A 396 -8.85 23.77 4.00
C TRP A 396 -10.35 23.94 4.29
N TRP A 397 -11.21 23.31 3.49
CA TRP A 397 -12.66 23.35 3.67
C TRP A 397 -13.11 22.70 4.99
N ALA A 398 -12.49 21.56 5.35
CA ALA A 398 -12.78 20.81 6.57
C ALA A 398 -12.51 21.60 7.86
N ARG A 399 -11.77 22.71 7.80
CA ARG A 399 -11.61 23.64 8.93
C ARG A 399 -12.95 24.16 9.47
N SER A 400 -13.97 24.27 8.62
CA SER A 400 -15.31 24.73 8.99
C SER A 400 -15.97 23.81 10.02
N LEU A 401 -15.67 22.51 9.97
CA LEU A 401 -16.19 21.49 10.90
C LEU A 401 -15.72 21.69 12.35
N PHE A 402 -14.63 22.44 12.53
CA PHE A 402 -14.01 22.73 13.84
C PHE A 402 -14.29 24.15 14.33
N ARG A 403 -15.14 24.92 13.64
CA ARG A 403 -15.57 26.23 14.13
C ARG A 403 -16.53 26.01 15.30
N THR A 404 -16.05 26.25 16.52
CA THR A 404 -16.95 26.55 17.63
C THR A 404 -17.56 27.91 17.35
N ASN A 405 -18.90 28.01 17.32
CA ASN A 405 -19.58 29.31 17.35
C ASN A 405 -19.09 30.02 18.62
N ALA A 406 -18.25 31.03 18.43
CA ALA A 406 -17.87 31.97 19.48
C ALA A 406 -19.03 32.96 19.67
#